data_AF-A0A6M5YSC9-F1
#
_entry.id   AF-A0A6M5YSC9-F1
#
_cell.length_a   1.000
_cell.length_b   1.000
_cell.length_c   1.000
_cell.angle_alpha   90.00
_cell.angle_beta   90.00
_cell.angle_gamma   90.00
#
_symmetry.space_group_name_H-M   'P 1'
#
loop_
_entity.id
_entity.type
_entity.pdbx_description
1 polymer ?
#
loop_
_entity_poly.entity_id
_entity_poly.type
_entity_poly.pdbx_seq_one_letter_code
_entity_poly.pdbx_strand_id
1 'polypeptide(L)' 'MDAKWLLQVVARRAFGDTPRYFVLDELGPDHCKCFKAAAQLGDKRFPAAWGTSKADVEQKAAKNALAHIYGDPIPYPAE' A
#
# COMPACT_ATOMS: atom_id res chain seq x y z
N MET A 1 -12.76 7.98 0.78
CA MET A 1 -12.88 6.62 0.22
C MET A 1 -11.81 5.73 0.84
N ASP A 2 -12.25 4.71 1.57
CA ASP A 2 -11.41 3.81 2.36
C ASP A 2 -10.79 2.71 1.50
N ALA A 3 -9.71 3.04 0.79
CA ALA A 3 -8.94 2.09 -0.02
C ALA A 3 -8.53 0.83 0.77
N LYS A 4 -8.29 0.96 2.08
CA LYS A 4 -7.95 -0.15 2.98
C LYS A 4 -9.08 -1.17 3.10
N TRP A 5 -10.32 -0.71 3.26
CA TRP A 5 -11.50 -1.59 3.33
C TRP A 5 -11.77 -2.27 1.99
N LEU A 6 -11.71 -1.50 0.90
CA LEU A 6 -11.91 -2.06 -0.44
C LEU A 6 -10.85 -3.12 -0.76
N LEU A 7 -9.58 -2.84 -0.46
CA LEU A 7 -8.50 -3.82 -0.61
C LEU A 7 -8.74 -5.06 0.24
N GLN A 8 -9.26 -4.93 1.45
CA GLN A 8 -9.57 -6.11 2.28
C GLN A 8 -10.66 -6.99 1.66
N VAL A 9 -11.73 -6.40 1.12
CA VAL A 9 -12.79 -7.15 0.44
C VAL A 9 -12.25 -7.83 -0.82
N VAL A 10 -11.48 -7.10 -1.63
CA VAL A 10 -10.86 -7.62 -2.86
C VAL A 10 -9.86 -8.72 -2.52
N ALA A 11 -9.00 -8.52 -1.54
CA ALA A 11 -8.03 -9.48 -1.06
C ALA A 11 -8.67 -10.81 -0.66
N ARG A 12 -9.72 -10.74 0.18
CA ARG A 12 -10.41 -11.93 0.65
C ARG A 12 -11.15 -12.64 -0.50
N ARG A 13 -11.72 -11.91 -1.46
CA ARG A 13 -12.44 -12.48 -2.60
C ARG A 13 -11.53 -13.04 -3.70
N ALA A 14 -10.47 -12.33 -4.05
CA ALA A 14 -9.58 -12.66 -5.16
C ALA A 14 -8.38 -13.52 -4.75
N PHE A 15 -7.88 -13.36 -3.53
CA PHE A 15 -6.66 -14.03 -3.04
C PHE A 15 -6.92 -14.95 -1.84
N GLY A 16 -8.11 -14.91 -1.24
CA GLY A 16 -8.42 -15.71 -0.03
C GLY A 16 -7.65 -15.29 1.22
N ASP A 17 -6.95 -14.16 1.18
CA ASP A 17 -6.07 -13.67 2.25
C ASP A 17 -6.42 -12.22 2.63
N THR A 18 -5.77 -11.67 3.66
CA THR A 18 -5.99 -10.28 4.10
C THR A 18 -4.78 -9.39 3.86
N PRO A 19 -4.96 -8.11 3.48
CA PRO A 19 -3.87 -7.18 3.27
C PRO A 19 -3.04 -6.95 4.52
N ARG A 20 -1.74 -7.18 4.38
CA ARG A 20 -0.72 -6.81 5.35
C ARG A 20 0.12 -5.67 4.80
N TYR A 21 0.45 -4.71 5.64
CA TYR A 21 1.29 -3.58 5.25
C TYR A 21 2.67 -3.74 5.87
N PHE A 22 3.69 -3.59 5.04
CA PHE A 22 5.08 -3.66 5.45
C PHE A 22 5.75 -2.32 5.18
N VAL A 23 6.25 -1.69 6.23
CA VAL A 23 7.14 -0.54 6.10
C VAL A 23 8.48 -1.07 5.62
N LEU A 24 8.92 -0.60 4.45
CA LEU A 24 10.15 -0.99 3.81
C LEU A 24 11.29 -0.04 4.14
N ASP A 25 10.99 1.26 4.26
CA ASP A 25 11.99 2.29 4.42
C ASP A 25 11.43 3.51 5.17
N GLU A 26 12.32 4.29 5.78
CA GLU A 26 12.00 5.52 6.51
C GLU A 26 13.13 6.52 6.26
N LEU A 27 12.82 7.64 5.60
CA LEU A 27 13.77 8.68 5.25
C LEU A 27 13.38 10.01 5.89
N GLY A 28 14.37 10.81 6.29
CA GLY A 28 14.18 12.19 6.71
C GLY A 28 14.31 12.44 8.21
N PRO A 29 14.51 13.71 8.61
CA PRO A 29 14.64 14.12 10.01
C PRO A 29 13.30 13.95 10.76
N ASP A 30 13.33 13.88 12.09
CA ASP A 30 12.15 13.60 12.93
C ASP A 30 10.91 14.46 12.62
N HIS A 31 11.10 15.68 12.12
CA HIS A 31 10.05 16.63 11.77
C HIS A 31 9.58 16.56 10.29
N CYS A 32 10.26 15.80 9.43
CA CYS A 32 9.93 15.60 8.02
C CYS A 32 10.20 14.14 7.60
N LYS A 33 9.67 13.20 8.39
CA LYS A 33 9.86 11.77 8.14
C LYS A 33 8.92 11.28 7.02
N CYS A 34 9.50 10.72 5.99
CA CYS A 34 8.83 9.98 4.94
C CYS A 34 8.97 8.48 5.22
N PHE A 35 7.88 7.76 5.08
CA PHE A 35 7.82 6.31 5.21
C PHE A 35 7.58 5.73 3.82
N LYS A 36 8.17 4.57 3.55
CA LYS A 36 7.86 3.75 2.38
C LYS A 36 7.18 2.50 2.88
N ALA A 37 5.97 2.22 2.41
CA ALA A 37 5.28 0.97 2.75
C ALA A 37 4.68 0.30 1.52
N ALA A 38 4.59 -1.03 1.57
CA ALA A 38 3.97 -1.86 0.55
C ALA A 38 2.86 -2.72 1.16
N ALA A 39 1.78 -2.90 0.40
CA ALA A 39 0.77 -3.89 0.73
C ALA A 39 1.22 -5.27 0.22
N GLN A 40 0.91 -6.32 0.98
CA GLN A 40 1.18 -7.70 0.64
C GLN A 40 -0.08 -8.54 0.86
N LEU A 41 -0.42 -9.38 -0.12
CA LEU A 41 -1.51 -10.35 -0.08
C LEU A 41 -0.92 -11.75 -0.26
N GLY A 42 -0.98 -12.58 0.79
CA GLY A 42 -0.25 -13.84 0.83
C GLY A 42 1.23 -13.64 0.47
N ASP A 43 1.69 -14.32 -0.57
CA ASP A 43 3.07 -14.22 -1.07
C ASP A 43 3.29 -13.05 -2.04
N LYS A 44 2.23 -12.37 -2.51
CA LYS A 44 2.34 -11.30 -3.50
C LYS A 44 2.49 -9.94 -2.85
N ARG A 45 3.64 -9.30 -3.05
CA ARG A 45 3.88 -7.91 -2.65
C ARG A 45 3.52 -6.95 -3.79
N PHE A 46 2.77 -5.91 -3.46
CA PHE A 46 2.30 -4.88 -4.40
C PHE A 46 3.22 -3.66 -4.40
N PRO A 47 3.11 -2.77 -5.41
CA PRO A 47 3.94 -1.57 -5.50
C PRO A 47 3.88 -0.73 -4.22
N ALA A 48 5.05 -0.41 -3.68
CA ALA A 48 5.19 0.41 -2.49
C ALA A 48 4.77 1.86 -2.77
N ALA A 49 4.46 2.61 -1.71
CA ALA A 49 4.16 4.04 -1.77
C ALA A 49 4.95 4.81 -0.71
N TRP A 50 5.36 6.02 -1.06
CA TRP A 50 5.92 6.99 -0.12
C TRP A 50 4.84 7.89 0.48
N GLY A 51 5.06 8.27 1.72
CA GLY A 51 4.11 9.11 2.47
C GLY A 51 4.72 9.69 3.71
N THR A 52 4.11 10.75 4.23
CA THR A 52 4.64 11.54 5.35
C THR A 52 4.26 10.98 6.72
N SER A 53 3.51 9.88 6.74
CA SER A 53 3.00 9.24 7.95
C SER A 53 2.63 7.79 7.68
N LYS A 54 2.63 6.95 8.71
CA LYS A 54 2.21 5.53 8.62
C LYS A 54 0.82 5.37 7.99
N ALA A 55 -0.16 6.16 8.43
CA ALA A 55 -1.52 6.09 7.89
C ALA A 55 -1.58 6.47 6.39
N ASP A 56 -0.82 7.48 5.98
CA ASP A 56 -0.76 7.95 4.58
C ASP A 56 -0.14 6.88 3.67
N VAL A 57 0.98 6.26 4.09
CA VAL A 57 1.61 5.19 3.31
C VAL A 57 0.75 3.95 3.21
N GLU A 58 0.06 3.56 4.28
CA GLU A 58 -0.86 2.42 4.23
C GLU A 58 -2.00 2.68 3.25
N GLN A 59 -2.57 3.90 3.28
CA GLN A 59 -3.65 4.26 2.37
C GLN A 59 -3.18 4.31 0.92
N LYS A 60 -2.00 4.88 0.65
CA LYS A 60 -1.41 4.92 -0.70
C LYS A 60 -1.01 3.53 -1.20
N ALA A 61 -0.39 2.71 -0.35
CA ALA A 61 -0.07 1.32 -0.66
C ALA A 61 -1.34 0.51 -0.99
N ALA A 62 -2.44 0.77 -0.29
CA ALA A 62 -3.73 0.15 -0.60
C ALA A 62 -4.26 0.55 -1.99
N LYS A 63 -4.16 1.85 -2.32
CA LYS A 63 -4.54 2.36 -3.66
C LYS A 63 -3.68 1.76 -4.76
N ASN A 64 -2.36 1.66 -4.55
CA ASN A 64 -1.44 1.04 -5.49
C ASN A 64 -1.78 -0.44 -5.72
N ALA A 65 -2.05 -1.18 -4.65
CA ALA A 65 -2.46 -2.58 -4.76
C ALA A 65 -3.76 -2.73 -5.54
N LEU A 66 -4.77 -1.89 -5.26
CA LEU A 66 -6.03 -1.89 -6.00
C LEU A 66 -5.80 -1.56 -7.49
N ALA A 67 -5.08 -0.49 -7.81
CA ALA A 67 -4.75 -0.12 -9.19
C ALA A 67 -4.05 -1.29 -9.91
N HIS A 68 -3.06 -1.91 -9.27
CA HIS A 68 -2.37 -3.08 -9.81
C HIS A 68 -3.29 -4.29 -10.02
N ILE A 69 -4.26 -4.52 -9.14
CA ILE A 69 -5.24 -5.61 -9.28
C ILE A 69 -6.22 -5.33 -10.44
N TYR A 70 -6.63 -4.06 -10.61
CA TYR A 70 -7.53 -3.65 -11.68
C TYR A 70 -6.82 -3.44 -13.04
N GLY A 71 -5.48 -3.50 -13.08
CA GLY A 71 -4.70 -3.20 -14.28
C GLY A 71 -4.63 -1.71 -14.62
N ASP A 72 -4.93 -0.84 -13.66
CA ASP A 72 -4.87 0.62 -13.78
C ASP A 72 -3.44 1.13 -13.47
N PRO A 73 -3.01 2.27 -14.02
CA PRO A 73 -1.74 2.90 -13.67
C PRO A 73 -1.60 3.13 -12.16
N ILE A 74 -0.40 2.83 -11.63
CA ILE A 74 -0.10 3.00 -10.21
C ILE A 74 -0.13 4.49 -9.87
N PRO A 75 -1.03 4.95 -8.96
CA PRO A 75 -1.16 6.37 -8.66
C PRO A 75 -0.02 6.94 -7.82
N TYR A 76 0.65 6.11 -7.01
CA TYR A 76 1.74 6.54 -6.13
C TYR A 76 2.96 5.60 -6.25
N PRO A 77 3.63 5.54 -7.41
CA PRO A 77 4.84 4.72 -7.56
C PRO A 77 5.93 5.20 -6.59
N ALA A 78 6.70 4.26 -6.06
CA ALA A 78 7.79 4.54 -5.11
C ALA A 78 9.18 4.14 -5.67
N GLU A 79 9.28 4.12 -7.00
CA GLU A 79 10.54 4.02 -7.75
C GLU A 79 11.36 5.31 -7.66
#